data_AF-A0A651GBY7-F1
#
_entry.id   AF-A0A651GBY7-F1
#
_cell.length_a   1.000
_cell.length_b   1.000
_cell.length_c   1.000
_cell.angle_alpha   90.00
_cell.angle_beta   90.00
_cell.angle_gamma   90.00
#
_symmetry.space_group_name_H-M   'P 1'
#
loop_
_entity.id
_entity.type
_entity.pdbx_description
1 polymer ?
#
loop_
_entity_poly.entity_id
_entity_poly.type
_entity_poly.pdbx_seq_one_letter_code
_entity_poly.pdbx_strand_id
1 'polypeptide(L)'
;MKSTVIKLVIVVAAGTFGLMSCDILGGGSSSSSTTPIGGDPTPIGEVGNTFTVPSIPGTSDRIIEVIESDGGNSVISFSAKVTNPTILQVANHRQSFTANGDQVTGQLKFRITDKGVQSFTSDGKPFTMVRYDAKVGDKYVLKRSGGDLVRRVVHKSSDNDFYWGFMMIKTIQVEETGFKTPGVSRIKYYFNHRFGMVGMDVFFEDGSEMLMWVFSQNDN
;
A
#
# COMPACT_ATOMS: atom_id res chain seq x y z
N MET A 1 27.04 23.16 -14.72
CA MET A 1 26.48 23.04 -16.09
C MET A 1 26.97 21.73 -16.70
N LYS A 2 26.12 20.69 -16.74
CA LYS A 2 26.17 19.55 -17.65
C LYS A 2 24.79 18.87 -17.55
N SER A 3 23.93 19.28 -18.47
CA SER A 3 22.62 18.69 -18.72
C SER A 3 22.84 17.39 -19.49
N THR A 4 22.31 16.29 -18.97
CA THR A 4 22.18 15.04 -19.73
C THR A 4 20.69 14.80 -19.96
N VAL A 5 20.23 15.28 -21.11
CA VAL A 5 18.90 15.02 -21.66
C VAL A 5 18.80 13.53 -22.00
N ILE A 6 18.01 12.77 -21.23
CA ILE A 6 17.66 11.40 -21.57
C ILE A 6 16.50 11.45 -22.57
N LYS A 7 16.80 11.13 -23.82
CA LYS A 7 15.82 10.89 -24.89
C LYS A 7 15.17 9.52 -24.64
N LEU A 8 13.86 9.50 -24.37
CA LEU A 8 13.09 8.25 -24.37
C LEU A 8 12.46 8.05 -25.75
N VAL A 9 12.93 7.03 -26.46
CA VAL A 9 12.38 6.56 -27.73
C VAL A 9 11.12 5.75 -27.43
N ILE A 10 9.97 6.18 -27.98
CA ILE A 10 8.72 5.43 -27.95
C ILE A 10 8.74 4.44 -29.12
N VAL A 11 8.75 3.15 -28.82
CA VAL A 11 8.40 2.10 -29.80
C VAL A 11 7.03 1.56 -29.43
N VAL A 12 6.05 1.87 -30.26
CA VAL A 12 4.73 1.23 -30.29
C VAL A 12 4.89 -0.12 -30.98
N ALA A 13 4.47 -1.19 -30.32
CA ALA A 13 4.17 -2.45 -30.97
C ALA A 13 2.83 -2.97 -30.43
N ALA A 14 1.83 -2.92 -31.30
CA ALA A 14 0.53 -3.53 -31.13
C ALA A 14 0.67 -5.05 -30.98
N GLY A 15 -0.07 -5.63 -30.04
CA GLY A 15 -0.14 -7.06 -29.83
C GLY A 15 -1.30 -7.41 -28.92
N THR A 16 -2.51 -7.47 -29.49
CA THR A 16 -3.65 -8.16 -28.87
C THR A 16 -3.33 -9.65 -28.77
N PHE A 17 -3.12 -10.15 -27.56
CA PHE A 17 -3.19 -11.58 -27.26
C PHE A 17 -3.94 -11.82 -25.96
N GLY A 18 -4.92 -12.72 -26.06
CA GLY A 18 -6.01 -12.93 -25.10
C GLY A 18 -5.57 -13.38 -23.72
N LEU A 19 -6.40 -13.00 -22.75
CA LEU A 19 -6.35 -13.46 -21.37
C LEU A 19 -6.85 -14.91 -21.30
N MET A 20 -5.93 -15.87 -21.34
CA MET A 20 -6.15 -17.21 -20.82
C MET A 20 -5.58 -17.24 -19.40
N SER A 21 -6.44 -17.03 -18.41
CA SER A 21 -6.14 -17.33 -17.01
C SER A 21 -6.19 -18.84 -16.83
N CYS A 22 -5.03 -19.50 -16.86
CA CYS A 22 -4.87 -20.82 -16.28
C CYS A 22 -4.04 -20.70 -15.01
N ASP A 23 -4.75 -20.74 -13.88
CA ASP A 23 -4.21 -21.27 -12.63
C ASP A 23 -3.78 -22.72 -12.88
N ILE A 24 -2.47 -22.96 -12.96
CA ILE A 24 -1.76 -24.20 -12.57
C ILE A 24 -0.39 -24.19 -13.26
N LEU A 25 0.66 -24.24 -12.43
CA LEU A 25 1.93 -24.97 -12.58
C LEU A 25 3.07 -24.19 -11.88
N GLY A 26 3.39 -24.58 -10.63
CA GLY A 26 4.69 -24.25 -10.03
C GLY A 26 4.69 -23.93 -8.54
N GLY A 27 4.60 -24.96 -7.68
CA GLY A 27 5.28 -25.07 -6.38
C GLY A 27 5.43 -23.80 -5.53
N GLY A 28 4.34 -23.38 -4.89
CA GLY A 28 4.31 -22.44 -3.78
C GLY A 28 2.85 -22.21 -3.43
N SER A 29 2.50 -22.23 -2.15
CA SER A 29 1.14 -21.94 -1.69
C SER A 29 0.79 -20.48 -1.95
N SER A 30 0.49 -20.15 -3.21
CA SER A 30 -0.07 -18.87 -3.60
C SER A 30 -1.52 -18.86 -3.16
N SER A 31 -1.77 -18.43 -1.92
CA SER A 31 -3.12 -18.02 -1.52
C SER A 31 -3.64 -17.01 -2.54
N SER A 32 -4.90 -17.14 -2.97
CA SER A 32 -5.46 -16.22 -3.97
C SER A 32 -5.22 -14.77 -3.56
N SER A 33 -4.43 -14.08 -4.39
CA SER A 33 -3.98 -12.71 -4.13
C SER A 33 -5.06 -11.69 -4.47
N THR A 34 -6.04 -12.06 -5.32
CA THR A 34 -7.09 -11.19 -5.86
C THR A 34 -8.51 -11.64 -5.57
N THR A 35 -8.70 -12.72 -4.80
CA THR A 35 -10.02 -13.04 -4.24
C THR A 35 -10.30 -12.14 -3.03
N PRO A 36 -11.51 -11.56 -2.92
CA PRO A 36 -11.91 -10.83 -1.72
C PRO A 36 -11.68 -11.64 -0.44
N ILE A 37 -11.02 -11.05 0.55
CA ILE A 37 -10.88 -11.65 1.89
C ILE A 37 -12.25 -11.62 2.57
N GLY A 38 -12.68 -12.74 3.16
CA GLY A 38 -13.92 -12.79 3.94
C GLY A 38 -13.81 -12.04 5.28
N GLY A 39 -14.70 -12.39 6.21
CA GLY A 39 -14.72 -11.77 7.53
C GLY A 39 -15.61 -10.55 7.61
N ASP A 40 -15.75 -10.06 8.84
CA ASP A 40 -16.65 -8.98 9.18
C ASP A 40 -15.94 -7.63 9.00
N PRO A 41 -16.64 -6.58 8.53
CA PRO A 41 -16.13 -5.21 8.54
C PRO A 41 -15.70 -4.81 9.96
N THR A 42 -14.67 -3.99 10.07
CA THR A 42 -14.18 -3.52 11.36
C THR A 42 -14.39 -2.02 11.56
N PRO A 43 -14.39 -1.52 12.80
CA PRO A 43 -14.52 -0.09 13.08
C PRO A 43 -13.47 0.80 12.39
N ILE A 44 -12.28 0.25 12.07
CA ILE A 44 -11.26 0.97 11.30
C ILE A 44 -11.76 1.35 9.90
N GLY A 45 -12.63 0.53 9.31
CA GLY A 45 -13.18 0.74 7.97
C GLY A 45 -14.48 1.56 7.93
N GLU A 46 -14.97 2.07 9.06
CA GLU A 46 -16.24 2.81 9.15
C GLU A 46 -16.10 4.27 8.70
N VAL A 47 -17.16 4.81 8.10
CA VAL A 47 -17.22 6.23 7.68
C VAL A 47 -16.99 7.15 8.88
N GLY A 48 -16.18 8.18 8.69
CA GLY A 48 -15.81 9.15 9.72
C GLY A 48 -14.61 8.73 10.58
N ASN A 49 -14.09 7.51 10.43
CA ASN A 49 -12.82 7.15 11.05
C ASN A 49 -11.68 7.96 10.41
N THR A 50 -10.78 8.49 11.25
CA THR A 50 -9.64 9.30 10.80
C THR A 50 -8.30 8.63 11.07
N PHE A 51 -7.28 9.05 10.32
CA PHE A 51 -5.91 8.56 10.50
C PHE A 51 -4.93 9.72 10.68
N THR A 52 -4.04 9.57 11.66
CA THR A 52 -2.92 10.48 11.88
C THR A 52 -1.61 9.83 11.45
N VAL A 53 -0.81 10.56 10.67
CA VAL A 53 0.52 10.14 10.24
C VAL A 53 1.51 11.25 10.60
N PRO A 54 2.16 11.24 11.78
CA PRO A 54 2.90 12.40 12.27
C PRO A 54 4.20 12.67 11.50
N SER A 55 4.90 11.62 11.06
CA SER A 55 6.28 11.70 10.58
C SER A 55 6.37 11.58 9.05
N ILE A 56 6.07 12.66 8.32
CA ILE A 56 6.37 12.74 6.88
C ILE A 56 7.06 14.10 6.60
N PRO A 57 8.39 14.13 6.46
CA PRO A 57 9.14 15.36 6.23
C PRO A 57 8.69 16.13 4.99
N GLY A 58 8.47 17.44 5.15
CA GLY A 58 8.01 18.30 4.06
C GLY A 58 6.54 18.08 3.69
N THR A 59 5.71 17.65 4.66
CA THR A 59 4.25 17.69 4.53
C THR A 59 3.59 18.40 5.70
N SER A 60 2.45 19.05 5.45
CA SER A 60 1.60 19.69 6.46
C SER A 60 0.12 19.53 6.10
N ASP A 61 -0.76 20.00 6.99
CA ASP A 61 -2.21 20.12 6.74
C ASP A 61 -2.85 18.80 6.28
N ARG A 62 -2.42 17.71 6.92
CA ARG A 62 -2.81 16.34 6.58
C ARG A 62 -4.22 16.04 7.08
N ILE A 63 -5.08 15.62 6.17
CA ILE A 63 -6.43 15.10 6.46
C ILE A 63 -6.51 13.72 5.84
N ILE A 64 -6.87 12.71 6.62
CA ILE A 64 -7.03 11.33 6.16
C ILE A 64 -8.27 10.75 6.83
N GLU A 65 -9.26 10.36 6.05
CA GLU A 65 -10.60 9.99 6.55
C GLU A 65 -11.24 8.91 5.67
N VAL A 66 -11.98 8.00 6.30
CA VAL A 66 -12.89 7.09 5.60
C VAL A 66 -14.15 7.85 5.19
N ILE A 67 -14.36 8.01 3.89
CA ILE A 67 -15.50 8.78 3.33
C ILE A 67 -16.63 7.87 2.80
N GLU A 68 -16.34 6.60 2.52
CA GLU A 68 -17.33 5.61 2.10
C GLU A 68 -16.99 4.26 2.73
N SER A 69 -18.02 3.49 3.09
CA SER A 69 -17.87 2.12 3.60
C SER A 69 -19.06 1.26 3.20
N ASP A 70 -18.79 0.12 2.57
CA ASP A 70 -19.80 -0.88 2.20
C ASP A 70 -19.24 -2.30 2.24
N GLY A 71 -19.84 -3.15 3.09
CA GLY A 71 -19.48 -4.56 3.19
C GLY A 71 -18.00 -4.82 3.49
N GLY A 72 -17.35 -3.92 4.24
CA GLY A 72 -15.92 -3.98 4.57
C GLY A 72 -15.01 -3.38 3.50
N ASN A 73 -15.55 -2.83 2.42
CA ASN A 73 -14.80 -2.02 1.46
C ASN A 73 -14.91 -0.54 1.85
N SER A 74 -13.78 0.09 2.12
CA SER A 74 -13.68 1.48 2.55
C SER A 74 -12.99 2.32 1.47
N VAL A 75 -13.45 3.55 1.27
CA VAL A 75 -12.72 4.57 0.51
C VAL A 75 -12.12 5.55 1.50
N ILE A 76 -10.79 5.62 1.51
CA ILE A 76 -10.01 6.55 2.34
C ILE A 76 -9.61 7.73 1.46
N SER A 77 -10.11 8.92 1.81
CA SER A 77 -9.69 10.18 1.23
C SER A 77 -8.47 10.71 1.96
N PHE A 78 -7.55 11.33 1.23
CA PHE A 78 -6.45 12.06 1.84
C PHE A 78 -6.19 13.40 1.15
N SER A 79 -5.69 14.34 1.93
CA SER A 79 -5.23 15.66 1.52
C SER A 79 -4.00 16.04 2.33
N ALA A 80 -2.97 16.59 1.68
CA ALA A 80 -1.80 17.12 2.37
C ALA A 80 -1.12 18.19 1.51
N LYS A 81 -0.56 19.20 2.17
CA LYS A 81 0.41 20.10 1.56
C LYS A 81 1.77 19.41 1.51
N VAL A 82 2.45 19.43 0.37
CA VAL A 82 3.70 18.72 0.10
C VAL A 82 4.74 19.70 -0.46
N THR A 83 5.73 20.03 0.35
CA THR A 83 6.85 20.91 -0.01
C THR A 83 8.11 20.12 -0.37
N ASN A 84 8.17 18.84 -0.03
CA ASN A 84 9.27 17.96 -0.43
C ASN A 84 9.16 17.60 -1.92
N PRO A 85 10.15 17.95 -2.76
CA PRO A 85 10.09 17.72 -4.21
C PRO A 85 10.08 16.23 -4.58
N THR A 86 10.75 15.37 -3.81
CA THR A 86 10.76 13.93 -4.05
C THR A 86 9.38 13.32 -3.80
N ILE A 87 8.73 13.72 -2.70
CA ILE A 87 7.35 13.26 -2.39
C ILE A 87 6.37 13.78 -3.44
N LEU A 88 6.52 15.04 -3.87
CA LEU A 88 5.67 15.63 -4.91
C LEU A 88 5.88 14.93 -6.26
N GLN A 89 7.11 14.57 -6.61
CA GLN A 89 7.40 13.78 -7.82
C GLN A 89 6.73 12.41 -7.75
N VAL A 90 6.85 11.70 -6.63
CA VAL A 90 6.17 10.41 -6.42
C VAL A 90 4.66 10.56 -6.57
N ALA A 91 4.05 11.58 -5.96
CA ALA A 91 2.63 11.86 -6.04
C ALA A 91 2.16 12.08 -7.49
N ASN A 92 2.91 12.87 -8.28
CA ASN A 92 2.59 13.13 -9.70
C ASN A 92 2.61 11.89 -10.60
N HIS A 93 3.27 10.81 -10.19
CA HIS A 93 3.32 9.55 -10.95
C HIS A 93 2.26 8.53 -10.50
N ARG A 94 1.43 8.87 -9.50
CA ARG A 94 0.37 7.98 -8.97
C ARG A 94 -0.98 8.39 -9.53
N GLN A 95 -1.63 7.49 -10.27
CA GLN A 95 -2.94 7.75 -10.88
C GLN A 95 -4.06 8.06 -9.88
N SER A 96 -3.96 7.56 -8.64
CA SER A 96 -4.95 7.82 -7.59
C SER A 96 -4.80 9.19 -6.91
N PHE A 97 -3.83 10.00 -7.35
CA PHE A 97 -3.39 11.22 -6.71
C PHE A 97 -3.60 12.38 -7.69
N THR A 98 -4.01 13.53 -7.17
CA THR A 98 -4.11 14.79 -7.90
C THR A 98 -3.23 15.82 -7.20
N ALA A 99 -2.27 16.38 -7.92
CA ALA A 99 -1.43 17.47 -7.43
C ALA A 99 -1.85 18.79 -8.08
N ASN A 100 -2.09 19.82 -7.28
CA ASN A 100 -2.33 21.18 -7.71
C ASN A 100 -1.38 22.11 -6.94
N GLY A 101 -0.24 22.45 -7.56
CA GLY A 101 0.85 23.12 -6.86
C GLY A 101 1.45 22.21 -5.78
N ASP A 102 1.50 22.69 -4.55
CA ASP A 102 1.94 21.93 -3.37
C ASP A 102 0.80 21.16 -2.69
N GLN A 103 -0.45 21.32 -3.12
CA GLN A 103 -1.57 20.57 -2.58
C GLN A 103 -1.71 19.22 -3.30
N VAL A 104 -1.61 18.12 -2.55
CA VAL A 104 -1.84 16.77 -3.05
C VAL A 104 -3.11 16.21 -2.40
N THR A 105 -3.96 15.60 -3.21
CA THR A 105 -5.19 14.93 -2.78
C THR A 105 -5.33 13.58 -3.46
N GLY A 106 -6.14 12.69 -2.90
CA GLY A 106 -6.46 11.44 -3.57
C GLY A 106 -7.40 10.57 -2.75
N GLN A 107 -7.77 9.45 -3.35
CA GLN A 107 -8.62 8.45 -2.73
C GLN A 107 -8.03 7.07 -2.96
N LEU A 108 -8.04 6.25 -1.92
CA LEU A 108 -7.58 4.88 -1.96
C LEU A 108 -8.68 3.97 -1.46
N LYS A 109 -8.98 2.92 -2.22
CA LYS A 109 -9.93 1.90 -1.82
C LYS A 109 -9.20 0.76 -1.11
N PHE A 110 -9.75 0.34 0.01
CA PHE A 110 -9.29 -0.80 0.79
C PHE A 110 -10.45 -1.72 1.13
N ARG A 111 -10.15 -2.98 1.38
CA ARG A 111 -11.03 -3.91 2.06
C ARG A 111 -10.41 -4.18 3.42
N ILE A 112 -11.12 -3.85 4.49
CA ILE A 112 -10.63 -3.93 5.88
C ILE A 112 -11.60 -4.82 6.65
N THR A 113 -11.13 -6.00 7.04
CA THR A 113 -11.92 -6.99 7.78
C THR A 113 -11.12 -7.58 8.94
N ASP A 114 -11.81 -8.26 9.84
CA ASP A 114 -11.21 -9.00 10.96
C ASP A 114 -10.27 -10.14 10.53
N LYS A 115 -10.26 -10.50 9.24
CA LYS A 115 -9.36 -11.51 8.64
C LYS A 115 -8.17 -10.92 7.89
N GLY A 116 -8.19 -9.63 7.53
CA GLY A 116 -7.07 -8.99 6.86
C GLY A 116 -7.40 -7.71 6.13
N VAL A 117 -6.42 -7.24 5.35
CA VAL A 117 -6.52 -6.00 4.57
C VAL A 117 -6.17 -6.26 3.11
N GLN A 118 -6.95 -5.68 2.20
CA GLN A 118 -6.63 -5.64 0.77
C GLN A 118 -6.64 -4.19 0.29
N SER A 119 -5.72 -3.87 -0.61
CA SER A 119 -5.79 -2.66 -1.45
C SER A 119 -6.54 -3.00 -2.73
N PHE A 120 -6.92 -2.00 -3.52
CA PHE A 120 -7.46 -2.24 -4.87
C PHE A 120 -6.49 -1.80 -5.96
N THR A 121 -6.47 -2.55 -7.05
CA THR A 121 -5.75 -2.20 -8.28
C THR A 121 -6.51 -1.12 -9.07
N SER A 122 -5.86 -0.51 -10.06
CA SER A 122 -6.50 0.49 -10.91
C SER A 122 -7.68 -0.05 -11.73
N ASP A 123 -7.71 -1.36 -12.02
CA ASP A 123 -8.85 -2.06 -12.62
C ASP A 123 -9.90 -2.54 -11.59
N GLY A 124 -9.80 -2.09 -10.34
CA GLY A 124 -10.80 -2.33 -9.30
C GLY A 124 -10.80 -3.74 -8.71
N LYS A 125 -9.75 -4.54 -8.95
CA LYS A 125 -9.60 -5.86 -8.33
C LYS A 125 -8.95 -5.72 -6.95
N PRO A 126 -9.41 -6.46 -5.93
CA PRO A 126 -8.71 -6.46 -4.66
C PRO A 126 -7.34 -7.12 -4.84
N PHE A 127 -6.38 -6.70 -4.02
CA PHE A 127 -5.05 -7.27 -3.94
C PHE A 127 -4.63 -7.32 -2.48
N THR A 128 -4.39 -8.53 -1.99
CA THR A 128 -4.10 -8.79 -0.57
C THR A 128 -2.88 -8.02 -0.09
N MET A 129 -3.04 -7.23 0.97
CA MET A 129 -1.93 -6.62 1.69
C MET A 129 -1.46 -7.56 2.80
N VAL A 130 -2.40 -8.07 3.60
CA VAL A 130 -2.12 -9.01 4.68
C VAL A 130 -3.34 -9.88 4.94
N ARG A 131 -3.10 -11.15 5.32
CA ARG A 131 -4.06 -11.96 6.07
C ARG A 131 -3.54 -12.13 7.49
N TYR A 132 -4.39 -12.00 8.49
CA TYR A 132 -3.92 -12.05 9.87
C TYR A 132 -3.48 -13.46 10.33
N ASP A 133 -3.95 -14.50 9.62
CA ASP A 133 -3.51 -15.88 9.79
C ASP A 133 -2.23 -16.24 9.01
N ALA A 134 -1.67 -15.30 8.22
CA ALA A 134 -0.53 -15.57 7.35
C ALA A 134 0.72 -16.03 8.12
N LYS A 135 1.60 -16.72 7.41
CA LYS A 135 2.89 -17.23 7.89
C LYS A 135 4.03 -16.50 7.19
N VAL A 136 5.18 -16.42 7.87
CA VAL A 136 6.41 -15.91 7.25
C VAL A 136 6.71 -16.73 6.01
N GLY A 137 6.99 -16.05 4.89
CA GLY A 137 7.22 -16.65 3.58
C GLY A 137 6.01 -16.66 2.66
N ASP A 138 4.79 -16.44 3.16
CA ASP A 138 3.59 -16.32 2.32
C ASP A 138 3.75 -15.16 1.31
N LYS A 139 3.23 -15.37 0.10
CA LYS A 139 3.33 -14.42 -1.01
C LYS A 139 1.96 -14.12 -1.61
N TYR A 140 1.73 -12.85 -1.93
CA TYR A 140 0.63 -12.38 -2.75
C TYR A 140 1.21 -11.76 -4.01
N VAL A 141 0.91 -12.36 -5.16
CA VAL A 141 1.50 -11.96 -6.45
C VAL A 141 0.41 -11.40 -7.35
N LEU A 142 0.66 -10.24 -7.93
CA LEU A 142 -0.19 -9.64 -8.95
C LEU A 142 0.59 -9.55 -10.26
N LYS A 143 0.20 -10.37 -11.23
CA LYS A 143 0.78 -10.42 -12.57
C LYS A 143 0.36 -9.17 -13.36
N ARG A 144 1.32 -8.46 -13.95
CA ARG A 144 1.08 -7.24 -14.76
C ARG A 144 2.01 -7.23 -15.97
N SER A 145 1.62 -6.50 -17.03
CA SER A 145 2.51 -6.27 -18.16
C SER A 145 3.75 -5.50 -17.70
N GLY A 146 4.94 -6.07 -17.92
CA GLY A 146 6.23 -5.48 -17.55
C GLY A 146 6.69 -5.70 -16.10
N GLY A 147 6.18 -6.72 -15.41
CA GLY A 147 6.72 -7.18 -14.12
C GLY A 147 5.63 -7.44 -13.08
N ASP A 148 5.91 -8.41 -12.20
CA ASP A 148 5.01 -8.77 -11.10
C ASP A 148 5.14 -7.79 -9.95
N LEU A 149 4.00 -7.40 -9.36
CA LEU A 149 3.98 -6.79 -8.03
C LEU A 149 3.86 -7.92 -7.00
N VAL A 150 4.82 -8.01 -6.07
CA VAL A 150 4.90 -9.10 -5.09
C VAL A 150 4.88 -8.54 -3.69
N ARG A 151 3.97 -9.04 -2.86
CA ARG A 151 3.95 -8.82 -1.41
C ARG A 151 4.34 -10.10 -0.70
N ARG A 152 5.31 -10.03 0.22
CA ARG A 152 5.80 -11.19 0.98
C ARG A 152 5.72 -10.90 2.47
N VAL A 153 5.17 -11.84 3.23
CA VAL A 153 5.25 -11.77 4.69
C VAL A 153 6.69 -12.08 5.11
N VAL A 154 7.37 -11.09 5.67
CA VAL A 154 8.79 -11.19 6.06
C VAL A 154 8.98 -11.34 7.57
N HIS A 155 7.98 -10.94 8.36
CA HIS A 155 7.98 -11.10 9.82
C HIS A 155 6.55 -11.30 10.34
N LYS A 156 6.42 -12.07 11.41
CA LYS A 156 5.20 -12.18 12.20
C LYS A 156 5.60 -12.36 13.66
N SER A 157 5.25 -11.40 14.49
CA SER A 157 5.62 -11.40 15.90
C SER A 157 4.95 -12.54 16.67
N SER A 158 5.70 -13.22 17.54
CA SER A 158 5.14 -14.06 18.61
C SER A 158 4.70 -13.22 19.80
N ASP A 159 5.40 -12.11 20.05
CA ASP A 159 5.30 -11.25 21.23
C ASP A 159 5.22 -9.76 20.83
N ASN A 160 4.92 -8.88 21.78
CA ASN A 160 4.92 -7.44 21.52
C ASN A 160 6.36 -6.95 21.31
N ASP A 161 6.81 -6.89 20.06
CA ASP A 161 8.20 -6.66 19.66
C ASP A 161 8.41 -5.41 18.79
N PHE A 162 7.33 -4.72 18.44
CA PHE A 162 7.36 -3.53 17.60
C PHE A 162 6.91 -2.30 18.39
N TYR A 163 7.78 -1.32 18.51
CA TYR A 163 7.47 -0.06 19.19
C TYR A 163 6.57 0.81 18.32
N TRP A 164 5.40 1.19 18.81
CA TRP A 164 4.43 2.00 18.11
C TRP A 164 3.80 3.04 19.06
N GLY A 165 4.05 4.32 18.81
CA GLY A 165 3.63 5.41 19.68
C GLY A 165 4.31 5.35 21.05
N PHE A 166 3.61 4.83 22.05
CA PHE A 166 4.08 4.69 23.44
C PHE A 166 3.99 3.25 23.95
N MET A 167 3.75 2.27 23.08
CA MET A 167 3.55 0.87 23.46
C MET A 167 4.22 -0.09 22.50
N MET A 168 4.51 -1.30 22.99
CA MET A 168 4.98 -2.41 22.17
C MET A 168 3.78 -3.22 21.68
N ILE A 169 3.76 -3.56 20.40
CA ILE A 169 2.68 -4.32 19.76
C ILE A 169 3.24 -5.47 18.91
N LYS A 170 2.41 -6.49 18.67
CA LYS A 170 2.68 -7.53 17.67
C LYS A 170 2.45 -6.97 16.27
N THR A 171 3.26 -7.36 15.30
CA THR A 171 3.03 -7.01 13.90
C THR A 171 3.17 -8.20 12.96
N ILE A 172 2.49 -8.09 11.81
CA ILE A 172 2.81 -8.82 10.60
C ILE A 172 3.43 -7.81 9.65
N GLN A 173 4.65 -8.09 9.20
CA GLN A 173 5.37 -7.21 8.29
C GLN A 173 5.35 -7.79 6.89
N VAL A 174 4.98 -6.97 5.92
CA VAL A 174 4.83 -7.36 4.53
C VAL A 174 5.69 -6.47 3.66
N GLU A 175 6.64 -7.07 2.93
CA GLU A 175 7.46 -6.35 1.96
C GLU A 175 6.84 -6.42 0.56
N GLU A 176 6.73 -5.27 -0.09
CA GLU A 176 6.25 -5.11 -1.46
C GLU A 176 7.39 -4.69 -2.39
N THR A 177 7.56 -5.44 -3.47
CA THR A 177 8.54 -5.20 -4.54
C THR A 177 7.87 -5.28 -5.91
N GLY A 178 8.55 -4.78 -6.95
CA GLY A 178 7.98 -4.65 -8.29
C GLY A 178 7.07 -3.43 -8.43
N PHE A 179 7.25 -2.45 -7.54
CA PHE A 179 6.59 -1.15 -7.64
C PHE A 179 7.15 -0.39 -8.84
N LYS A 180 6.29 0.14 -9.72
CA LYS A 180 6.72 0.85 -10.95
C LYS A 180 6.69 2.37 -10.80
N THR A 181 6.83 2.87 -9.58
CA THR A 181 6.94 4.32 -9.36
C THR A 181 8.43 4.66 -9.34
N PRO A 182 8.93 5.44 -10.31
CA PRO A 182 10.32 5.89 -10.30
C PRO A 182 10.68 6.51 -8.96
N GLY A 183 11.88 6.19 -8.46
CA GLY A 183 12.36 6.64 -7.16
C GLY A 183 12.02 5.71 -5.99
N VAL A 184 11.12 4.72 -6.13
CA VAL A 184 10.77 3.79 -5.05
C VAL A 184 11.26 2.38 -5.37
N SER A 185 12.12 1.83 -4.52
CA SER A 185 12.70 0.49 -4.66
C SER A 185 11.77 -0.60 -4.07
N ARG A 186 11.36 -0.42 -2.82
CA ARG A 186 10.44 -1.34 -2.11
C ARG A 186 9.70 -0.62 -0.99
N ILE A 187 8.64 -1.24 -0.49
CA ILE A 187 7.87 -0.73 0.64
C ILE A 187 7.72 -1.86 1.66
N LYS A 188 7.91 -1.59 2.95
CA LYS A 188 7.57 -2.53 4.03
C LYS A 188 6.38 -1.98 4.80
N TYR A 189 5.31 -2.76 4.91
CA TYR A 189 4.11 -2.41 5.66
C TYR A 189 4.10 -3.15 7.00
N TYR A 190 3.59 -2.49 8.04
CA TYR A 190 3.43 -3.03 9.38
C TYR A 190 1.94 -3.11 9.73
N PHE A 191 1.43 -4.31 9.95
CA PHE A 191 0.03 -4.55 10.29
C PHE A 191 -0.12 -5.15 11.69
N ASN A 192 -1.13 -4.71 12.42
CA ASN A 192 -1.58 -5.26 13.70
C ASN A 192 -3.06 -5.68 13.57
N HIS A 193 -3.45 -6.74 14.28
CA HIS A 193 -4.83 -7.25 14.24
C HIS A 193 -5.85 -6.27 14.83
N ARG A 194 -5.47 -5.57 15.90
CA ARG A 194 -6.29 -4.56 16.59
C ARG A 194 -6.23 -3.19 15.92
N PHE A 195 -5.04 -2.73 15.57
CA PHE A 195 -4.83 -1.34 15.12
C PHE A 195 -4.73 -1.16 13.60
N GLY A 196 -4.96 -2.22 12.81
CA GLY A 196 -4.86 -2.15 11.34
C GLY A 196 -3.43 -1.93 10.85
N MET A 197 -3.23 -1.06 9.86
CA MET A 197 -1.89 -0.66 9.42
C MET A 197 -1.31 0.36 10.41
N VAL A 198 -0.20 0.00 11.05
CA VAL A 198 0.43 0.80 12.12
C VAL A 198 1.66 1.56 11.65
N GLY A 199 2.17 1.23 10.46
CA GLY A 199 3.25 1.98 9.84
C GLY A 199 3.65 1.45 8.49
N MET A 200 4.56 2.17 7.84
CA MET A 200 5.25 1.72 6.63
C MET A 200 6.62 2.37 6.48
N ASP A 201 7.56 1.62 5.90
CA ASP A 201 8.85 2.13 5.41
C ASP A 201 8.84 2.19 3.89
N VAL A 202 9.21 3.34 3.34
CA VAL A 202 9.50 3.49 1.91
C VAL A 202 11.00 3.53 1.71
N PHE A 203 11.50 2.60 0.90
CA PHE A 203 12.91 2.53 0.52
C PHE A 203 13.06 3.11 -0.87
N PHE A 204 13.86 4.17 -1.01
CA PHE A 204 14.07 4.87 -2.27
C PHE A 204 15.21 4.27 -3.08
N GLU A 205 15.23 4.52 -4.39
CA GLU A 205 16.28 4.03 -5.29
C GLU A 205 17.65 4.67 -5.02
N ASP A 206 17.69 5.83 -4.36
CA ASP A 206 18.91 6.51 -3.92
C ASP A 206 19.49 5.94 -2.60
N GLY A 207 18.84 4.93 -2.02
CA GLY A 207 19.24 4.29 -0.76
C GLY A 207 18.71 4.97 0.49
N SER A 208 17.99 6.09 0.38
CA SER A 208 17.32 6.71 1.52
C SER A 208 16.06 5.95 1.93
N GLU A 209 15.62 6.18 3.17
CA GLU A 209 14.46 5.51 3.77
C GLU A 209 13.55 6.51 4.46
N MET A 210 12.24 6.29 4.39
CA MET A 210 11.24 7.08 5.11
C MET A 210 10.29 6.16 5.87
N LEU A 211 10.38 6.22 7.19
CA LEU A 211 9.46 5.56 8.12
C LEU A 211 8.27 6.47 8.42
N MET A 212 7.06 5.92 8.29
CA MET A 212 5.81 6.59 8.58
C MET A 212 5.01 5.76 9.58
N TRP A 213 4.66 6.38 10.70
CA TRP A 213 3.75 5.81 11.69
C TRP A 213 2.31 6.14 11.33
N VAL A 214 1.40 5.18 11.43
CA VAL A 214 -0.02 5.38 11.14
C VAL A 214 -0.80 5.10 12.40
N PHE A 215 -1.67 6.02 12.79
CA PHE A 215 -2.57 5.92 13.94
C PHE A 215 -4.00 6.06 13.47
N SER A 216 -4.80 5.00 13.60
CA SER A 216 -6.23 5.09 13.40
C SER A 216 -6.92 5.59 14.67
N GLN A 217 -7.99 6.36 14.52
CA GLN A 217 -8.81 6.80 15.65
C GLN A 217 -9.60 5.62 16.24
N ASN A 218 -10.10 4.73 15.39
CA ASN A 218 -10.78 3.50 15.79
C ASN A 218 -9.79 2.32 15.88
N ASP A 219 -10.15 1.31 16.66
CA ASP A 219 -9.52 -0.01 16.67
C ASP A 219 -10.55 -1.13 16.43
N ASN A 220 -10.05 -2.31 16.06
CA ASN A 220 -10.85 -3.51 15.81
C ASN A 220 -11.27 -4.22 17.11
#